data_AF-A0A9E6RIH4-F1
#
_entry.id   AF-A0A9E6RIH4-F1
#
_cell.length_a   1.000
_cell.length_b   1.000
_cell.length_c   1.000
_cell.angle_alpha   90.00
_cell.angle_beta   90.00
_cell.angle_gamma   90.00
#
_symmetry.space_group_name_H-M   'P 1'
#
loop_
_entity.id
_entity.type
_entity.pdbx_description
1 polymer ?
#
loop_
_entity_poly.entity_id
_entity_poly.type
_entity_poly.pdbx_seq_one_letter_code
_entity_poly.pdbx_strand_id
1 'polypeptide(L)'
;MVAATEAEAGVRGAEDVKNWMNLFRWIVKLIRDDYGIPEEKLTRTAVIETDIGLSIEQIEEVLSITAEAFQIRFVSGTLDELVKLEELCLLSAWLAGFYKEPSFLSASYVAAARGANARAGARE
;
A
#
# COMPACT_ATOMS: atom_id res chain seq x y z
N MET A 1 -31.41 1.93 -4.16
CA MET A 1 -30.68 3.02 -3.47
C MET A 1 -30.63 2.59 -2.01
N VAL A 2 -29.51 2.25 -1.37
CA VAL A 2 -28.16 2.82 -1.39
C VAL A 2 -27.18 1.70 -0.99
N ALA A 3 -26.14 1.45 -1.79
CA ALA A 3 -25.00 0.58 -1.44
C ALA A 3 -23.75 1.08 -2.18
N ALA A 4 -23.50 2.39 -2.10
CA ALA A 4 -22.40 3.07 -2.80
C ALA A 4 -21.53 3.89 -1.83
N THR A 5 -21.48 3.56 -0.54
CA THR A 5 -20.97 4.50 0.48
C THR A 5 -19.59 4.18 1.05
N GLU A 6 -19.10 2.95 1.01
CA GLU A 6 -17.86 2.60 1.74
C GLU A 6 -16.62 2.53 0.83
N ALA A 7 -16.69 1.84 -0.31
CA ALA A 7 -15.56 1.80 -1.27
C ALA A 7 -15.19 3.18 -1.84
N GLU A 8 -16.17 4.08 -2.03
CA GLU A 8 -15.90 5.44 -2.50
C GLU A 8 -15.19 6.31 -1.44
N ALA A 9 -15.25 5.96 -0.15
CA ALA A 9 -14.57 6.70 0.90
C ALA A 9 -13.06 6.41 0.91
N GLY A 10 -12.66 5.15 0.65
CA GLY A 10 -11.27 4.72 0.60
C GLY A 10 -10.46 5.43 -0.49
N VAL A 11 -11.01 5.58 -1.70
CA VAL A 11 -10.32 6.21 -2.86
C VAL A 11 -10.21 7.75 -2.72
N ARG A 12 -11.06 8.39 -1.91
CA ARG A 12 -11.08 9.86 -1.79
C ARG A 12 -9.77 10.40 -1.22
N GLY A 13 -9.12 11.27 -1.99
CA GLY A 13 -7.86 11.94 -1.62
C GLY A 13 -6.59 11.29 -2.14
N ALA A 14 -6.67 10.15 -2.84
CA ALA A 14 -5.51 9.57 -3.53
C ALA A 14 -4.95 10.52 -4.62
N GLU A 15 -5.81 11.39 -5.19
CA GLU A 15 -5.43 12.40 -6.19
C GLU A 15 -4.44 13.47 -5.70
N ASP A 16 -4.38 13.76 -4.40
CA ASP A 16 -3.41 14.72 -3.83
C ASP A 16 -2.10 14.05 -3.39
N VAL A 17 -1.98 12.72 -3.57
CA VAL A 17 -0.77 11.99 -3.27
C VAL A 17 0.26 12.20 -4.37
N LYS A 18 1.28 13.00 -4.03
CA LYS A 18 2.35 13.42 -4.96
C LYS A 18 3.73 12.85 -4.60
N ASN A 19 3.84 12.23 -3.43
CA ASN A 19 5.08 11.69 -2.90
C ASN A 19 4.79 10.54 -1.91
N TRP A 20 5.85 9.81 -1.53
CA TRP A 20 5.74 8.67 -0.62
C TRP A 20 5.19 9.02 0.77
N MET A 21 5.44 10.24 1.29
CA MET A 21 4.93 10.66 2.61
C MET A 21 3.42 10.92 2.56
N ASN A 22 2.91 11.49 1.45
CA ASN A 22 1.47 11.64 1.24
C ASN A 22 0.80 10.27 1.13
N LEU A 23 1.44 9.31 0.42
CA LEU A 23 0.94 7.95 0.29
C LEU A 23 0.91 7.23 1.63
N PHE A 24 1.97 7.36 2.43
CA PHE A 24 2.01 6.80 3.79
C PHE A 24 0.85 7.33 4.64
N ARG A 25 0.62 8.64 4.66
CA ARG A 25 -0.50 9.24 5.39
C ARG A 25 -1.86 8.77 4.87
N TRP A 26 -1.98 8.57 3.57
CA TRP A 26 -3.21 8.08 2.96
C TRP A 26 -3.51 6.64 3.38
N ILE A 27 -2.51 5.74 3.36
CA ILE A 27 -2.66 4.35 3.81
C ILE A 27 -2.94 4.27 5.31
N VAL A 28 -2.25 5.07 6.13
CA VAL A 28 -2.53 5.18 7.58
C VAL A 28 -3.98 5.61 7.81
N LYS A 29 -4.46 6.61 7.06
CA LYS A 29 -5.84 7.06 7.15
C LYS A 29 -6.83 5.97 6.72
N LEU A 30 -6.56 5.28 5.62
CA LEU A 30 -7.37 4.16 5.14
C LEU A 30 -7.52 3.11 6.24
N ILE A 31 -6.41 2.63 6.79
CA ILE A 31 -6.42 1.59 7.83
C ILE A 31 -7.15 2.05 9.10
N ARG A 32 -6.97 3.32 9.48
CA ARG A 32 -7.65 3.92 10.64
C ARG A 32 -9.17 4.01 10.44
N ASP A 33 -9.60 4.45 9.26
CA ASP A 33 -11.02 4.70 8.96
C ASP A 33 -11.79 3.38 8.78
N ASP A 34 -11.23 2.43 8.03
CA ASP A 34 -11.89 1.17 7.69
C ASP A 34 -11.83 0.15 8.85
N TYR A 35 -10.69 0.04 9.54
CA TYR A 35 -10.48 -0.98 10.57
C TYR A 35 -10.49 -0.43 12.00
N GLY A 36 -10.70 0.88 12.18
CA GLY A 36 -10.76 1.51 13.51
C GLY A 36 -9.45 1.44 14.30
N ILE A 37 -8.31 1.24 13.63
CA ILE A 37 -7.01 1.06 14.27
C ILE A 37 -6.43 2.43 14.64
N PRO A 38 -6.02 2.66 15.90
CA PRO A 38 -5.53 3.97 16.32
C PRO A 38 -4.17 4.30 15.69
N GLU A 39 -4.00 5.57 15.29
CA GLU A 39 -2.80 6.05 14.59
C GLU A 39 -1.50 5.84 15.38
N GLU A 40 -1.58 5.76 16.70
CA GLU A 40 -0.45 5.45 17.58
C GLU A 40 0.18 4.07 17.32
N LYS A 41 -0.61 3.12 16.80
CA LYS A 41 -0.12 1.79 16.39
C LYS A 41 0.42 1.76 14.97
N LEU A 42 -0.01 2.70 14.12
CA LEU A 42 0.33 2.78 12.69
C LEU A 42 1.70 3.45 12.49
N THR A 43 2.73 2.87 13.11
CA THR A 43 4.11 3.36 12.99
C THR A 43 4.85 2.67 11.85
N ARG A 44 5.90 3.31 11.32
CA ARG A 44 6.70 2.79 10.20
C ARG A 44 7.28 1.40 10.49
N THR A 45 7.66 1.16 11.74
CA THR A 45 8.28 -0.09 12.18
C THR A 45 7.29 -1.14 12.66
N ALA A 46 5.99 -0.81 12.71
CA ALA A 46 4.95 -1.73 13.18
C ALA A 46 4.80 -2.91 12.22
N VAL A 47 4.81 -4.12 12.77
CA VAL A 47 4.51 -5.36 12.07
C VAL A 47 3.00 -5.44 11.85
N ILE A 48 2.60 -5.68 10.60
CA ILE A 48 1.19 -5.56 10.17
C ILE A 48 0.29 -6.55 10.92
N GLU A 49 0.70 -7.81 11.03
CA GLU A 49 -0.11 -8.83 11.70
C GLU A 49 -0.02 -8.75 13.23
N THR A 50 1.14 -8.38 13.78
CA THR A 50 1.41 -8.46 15.23
C THR A 50 1.12 -7.16 15.97
N ASP A 51 1.66 -6.03 15.50
CA ASP A 51 1.52 -4.73 16.18
C ASP A 51 0.21 -4.02 15.79
N ILE A 52 -0.11 -4.08 14.50
CA ILE A 52 -1.31 -3.43 13.94
C ILE A 52 -2.52 -4.34 14.15
N GLY A 53 -2.36 -5.66 13.96
CA GLY A 53 -3.41 -6.65 14.16
C GLY A 53 -4.30 -6.85 12.94
N LEU A 54 -3.82 -6.51 11.73
CA LEU A 54 -4.55 -6.80 10.50
C LEU A 54 -4.38 -8.27 10.14
N SER A 55 -5.50 -8.91 9.78
CA SER A 55 -5.51 -10.26 9.21
C SER A 55 -5.10 -10.22 7.75
N ILE A 56 -4.59 -11.33 7.20
CA ILE A 56 -4.18 -11.45 5.79
C ILE A 56 -5.26 -10.93 4.83
N GLU A 57 -6.52 -11.32 5.04
CA GLU A 57 -7.67 -10.87 4.22
C GLU A 57 -7.81 -9.33 4.20
N GLN A 58 -7.59 -8.67 5.34
CA GLN A 58 -7.64 -7.22 5.46
C GLN A 58 -6.43 -6.56 4.77
N ILE A 59 -5.26 -7.19 4.84
CA ILE A 59 -4.07 -6.72 4.11
C ILE A 59 -4.32 -6.80 2.60
N GLU A 60 -4.88 -7.91 2.11
CA GLU A 60 -5.25 -8.07 0.70
C GLU A 60 -6.28 -7.02 0.25
N GLU A 61 -7.25 -6.70 1.09
CA GLU A 61 -8.22 -5.64 0.82
C GLU A 61 -7.55 -4.26 0.73
N VAL A 62 -6.67 -3.91 1.68
CA VAL A 62 -5.87 -2.68 1.63
C VAL A 62 -5.03 -2.62 0.35
N LEU A 63 -4.40 -3.72 -0.06
CA LEU A 63 -3.65 -3.81 -1.31
C LEU A 63 -4.58 -3.62 -2.52
N SER A 64 -5.77 -4.20 -2.51
CA SER A 64 -6.77 -4.04 -3.58
C SER A 64 -7.22 -2.57 -3.73
N ILE A 65 -7.57 -1.91 -2.62
CA ILE A 65 -7.97 -0.50 -2.60
C ILE A 65 -6.81 0.38 -3.07
N THR A 66 -5.58 0.10 -2.61
CA THR A 66 -4.38 0.84 -3.03
C THR A 66 -4.08 0.61 -4.52
N ALA A 67 -4.25 -0.61 -5.02
CA ALA A 67 -4.07 -0.95 -6.43
C ALA A 67 -5.02 -0.15 -7.32
N GLU A 68 -6.29 -0.10 -6.94
CA GLU A 68 -7.32 0.68 -7.65
C GLU A 68 -7.02 2.19 -7.58
N ALA A 69 -6.75 2.72 -6.39
CA ALA A 69 -6.54 4.14 -6.18
C ALA A 69 -5.34 4.70 -6.97
N PHE A 70 -4.24 3.94 -7.06
CA PHE A 70 -3.01 4.37 -7.73
C PHE A 70 -2.82 3.78 -9.12
N GLN A 71 -3.75 2.93 -9.58
CA GLN A 71 -3.67 2.21 -10.84
C GLN A 71 -2.36 1.40 -10.96
N ILE A 72 -2.03 0.68 -9.87
CA ILE A 72 -0.86 -0.19 -9.76
C ILE A 72 -1.31 -1.66 -9.67
N ARG A 73 -0.38 -2.59 -9.90
CA ARG A 73 -0.62 -4.03 -9.82
C ARG A 73 0.38 -4.69 -8.88
N PHE A 74 -0.14 -5.24 -7.78
CA PHE A 74 0.64 -6.14 -6.92
C PHE A 74 0.71 -7.52 -7.58
N VAL A 75 1.90 -8.08 -7.68
CA VAL A 75 2.12 -9.41 -8.26
C VAL A 75 2.01 -10.50 -7.18
N SER A 76 1.87 -11.75 -7.59
CA SER A 76 1.86 -12.88 -6.64
C SER A 76 3.14 -12.90 -5.80
N GLY A 77 3.00 -13.28 -4.52
CA GLY A 77 4.08 -13.22 -3.54
C GLY A 77 4.24 -11.87 -2.84
N THR A 78 3.38 -10.88 -3.12
CA THR A 78 3.45 -9.56 -2.44
C THR A 78 3.41 -9.70 -0.92
N LEU A 79 2.51 -10.50 -0.38
CA LEU A 79 2.39 -10.69 1.07
C LEU A 79 3.62 -11.34 1.71
N ASP A 80 4.40 -12.13 0.95
CA ASP A 80 5.64 -12.74 1.44
C ASP A 80 6.75 -11.70 1.65
N GLU A 81 6.69 -10.61 0.89
CA GLU A 81 7.65 -9.50 0.96
C GLU A 81 7.26 -8.45 2.00
N LEU A 82 6.00 -8.46 2.49
CA LEU A 82 5.46 -7.43 3.38
C LEU A 82 5.39 -7.92 4.83
N VAL A 83 6.21 -7.32 5.69
CA VAL A 83 6.18 -7.59 7.15
C VAL A 83 5.68 -6.36 7.91
N LYS A 84 6.12 -5.16 7.50
CA LYS A 84 5.89 -3.89 8.19
C LYS A 84 5.02 -2.93 7.37
N LEU A 85 4.34 -2.03 8.08
CA LEU A 85 3.54 -0.98 7.43
C LEU A 85 4.37 -0.09 6.50
N GLU A 86 5.60 0.25 6.88
CA GLU A 86 6.49 0.99 6.00
C GLU A 86 6.77 0.24 4.69
N GLU A 87 6.96 -1.08 4.73
CA GLU A 87 7.27 -1.88 3.54
C GLU A 87 6.11 -1.85 2.55
N LEU A 88 4.87 -1.97 3.05
CA LEU A 88 3.65 -1.85 2.23
C LEU A 88 3.57 -0.46 1.57
N CYS A 89 3.84 0.59 2.34
CA CYS A 89 3.82 1.96 1.83
C CYS A 89 4.93 2.22 0.81
N LEU A 90 6.15 1.75 1.07
CA LEU A 90 7.30 1.93 0.18
C LEU A 90 7.12 1.16 -1.13
N LEU A 91 6.63 -0.08 -1.06
CA LEU A 91 6.28 -0.88 -2.23
C LEU A 91 5.23 -0.14 -3.07
N SER A 92 4.12 0.26 -2.46
CA SER A 92 3.04 0.98 -3.15
C SER A 92 3.53 2.28 -3.79
N ALA A 93 4.35 3.05 -3.06
CA ALA A 93 4.95 4.29 -3.57
C ALA A 93 5.93 4.05 -4.72
N TRP A 94 6.72 2.99 -4.67
CA TRP A 94 7.62 2.62 -5.75
C TRP A 94 6.83 2.20 -7.00
N LEU A 95 5.84 1.32 -6.88
CA LEU A 95 4.99 0.89 -8.00
C LEU A 95 4.25 2.05 -8.66
N ALA A 96 3.81 3.02 -7.85
CA ALA A 96 3.15 4.23 -8.33
C ALA A 96 4.12 5.27 -8.94
N GLY A 97 5.44 5.09 -8.79
CA GLY A 97 6.48 6.00 -9.28
C GLY A 97 6.78 7.19 -8.34
N PHE A 98 6.28 7.17 -7.11
CA PHE A 98 6.53 8.20 -6.10
C PHE A 98 7.83 7.99 -5.31
N TYR A 99 8.41 6.79 -5.37
CA TYR A 99 9.62 6.41 -4.62
C TYR A 99 10.57 5.55 -5.47
N LYS A 100 11.81 5.40 -4.98
CA LYS A 100 12.81 4.49 -5.57
C LYS A 100 12.55 3.04 -5.18
N GLU A 101 13.22 2.11 -5.83
CA GLU A 101 13.13 0.68 -5.50
C GLU A 101 13.48 0.41 -4.01
N PRO A 102 12.61 -0.31 -3.27
CA PRO A 102 12.90 -0.72 -1.90
C PRO A 102 13.93 -1.85 -1.83
N SER A 103 14.89 -1.74 -0.90
CA SER A 103 15.99 -2.71 -0.75
C SER A 103 15.60 -4.03 -0.05
N PHE A 104 14.42 -4.12 0.54
CA PHE A 104 13.94 -5.33 1.20
C PHE A 104 13.37 -6.35 0.21
N LEU A 105 13.04 -5.93 -1.01
CA LEU A 105 12.41 -6.78 -2.01
C LEU A 105 13.39 -7.77 -2.62
N SER A 106 12.91 -8.98 -2.87
CA SER A 106 13.66 -9.99 -3.61
C SER A 106 13.81 -9.61 -5.09
N ALA A 107 14.96 -9.94 -5.69
CA ALA A 107 15.24 -9.62 -7.10
C ALA A 107 14.19 -10.23 -8.07
N SER A 108 13.70 -11.43 -7.74
CA SER A 108 12.64 -12.11 -8.49
C SER A 108 11.32 -11.33 -8.45
N TYR A 109 10.92 -10.85 -7.28
CA TYR A 109 9.72 -10.04 -7.12
C TYR A 109 9.86 -8.72 -7.87
N VAL A 110 10.99 -8.03 -7.72
CA VAL A 110 11.29 -6.76 -8.39
C VAL A 110 11.10 -6.88 -9.92
N ALA A 111 11.65 -7.93 -10.53
CA ALA A 111 11.53 -8.15 -11.96
C ALA A 111 10.07 -8.31 -12.41
N ALA A 112 9.27 -9.10 -11.67
CA ALA A 112 7.85 -9.29 -11.95
C ALA A 112 7.05 -8.00 -11.76
N ALA A 113 7.31 -7.28 -10.67
CA ALA A 113 6.63 -6.04 -10.32
C ALA A 113 6.88 -4.93 -11.35
N ARG A 114 8.12 -4.76 -11.81
CA ARG A 114 8.46 -3.82 -12.91
C ARG A 114 7.77 -4.21 -14.22
N GLY A 115 7.67 -5.50 -14.53
CA GLY A 115 6.94 -5.98 -15.71
C GLY A 115 5.44 -5.66 -15.66
N ALA A 116 4.84 -5.68 -14.47
CA ALA A 116 3.42 -5.37 -14.27
C ALA A 116 3.12 -3.86 -14.15
N ASN A 117 4.12 -3.06 -13.75
CA ASN A 117 4.00 -1.63 -13.42
C ASN A 117 5.05 -0.78 -14.15
N ALA A 118 4.64 -0.13 -15.24
CA ALA A 118 5.55 0.70 -16.04
C ALA A 118 6.19 1.86 -15.26
N ARG A 119 5.52 2.38 -14.23
CA ARG A 119 6.01 3.52 -13.42
C ARG A 119 7.11 3.14 -12.42
N ALA A 120 7.23 1.86 -12.06
CA ALA A 120 8.22 1.39 -11.09
C ALA A 120 9.67 1.56 -11.58
N GLY A 121 9.90 1.63 -12.89
CA GLY A 121 11.23 1.87 -13.48
C GLY A 121 11.55 3.33 -13.79
N ALA A 122 10.66 4.28 -13.49
CA ALA A 122 10.79 5.66 -14.00
C ALA A 122 11.74 6.56 -13.17
N ARG A 123 12.18 6.11 -11.99
CA ARG A 123 13.11 6.82 -11.11
C ARG A 123 14.28 5.90 -10.77
N GLU A 124 15.25 5.83 -11.69
CA GLU A 124 16.57 5.23 -11.48
C GLU A 124 17.55 6.25 -10.88
#